data_AF-A0A7Y6ZVP5-F1
#
_entry.id   AF-A0A7Y6ZVP5-F1
#
_cell.length_a   1.000
_cell.length_b   1.000
_cell.length_c   1.000
_cell.angle_alpha   90.00
_cell.angle_beta   90.00
_cell.angle_gamma   90.00
#
_symmetry.space_group_name_H-M   'P 1'
#
loop_
_entity.id
_entity.type
_entity.pdbx_description
1 polymer ?
#
loop_
_entity_poly.entity_id
_entity_poly.type
_entity_poly.pdbx_seq_one_letter_code
_entity_poly.pdbx_strand_id
1 'polypeptide(L)'
;MKEKTLRYEALVRALHSDIYRYAYWLTNDKSTAEDIVQETFLRAWRALDSLQDEKAAKSWLITILRRENARRFERKQFDLVDVEDVSVSGSDDQDSHAEVRQVRKAMSKLAPDYREPLMLQIIFGFSGDEIAQQLELNKNTVMTRLFRARSQLKEVLSPPALQRGFQSG
;
A
#
# COMPACT_ATOMS: atom_id res chain seq x y z
N MET A 1 -26.03 17.74 8.17
CA MET A 1 -26.12 16.25 8.13
C MET A 1 -26.14 15.71 6.70
N LYS A 2 -27.02 16.20 5.80
CA LYS A 2 -27.03 15.76 4.38
C LYS A 2 -25.74 16.08 3.62
N GLU A 3 -25.17 17.26 3.79
CA GLU A 3 -23.92 17.68 3.14
C GLU A 3 -22.72 16.81 3.56
N LYS A 4 -22.57 16.53 4.86
CA LYS A 4 -21.54 15.62 5.39
C LYS A 4 -21.64 14.22 4.76
N THR A 5 -22.87 13.72 4.61
CA THR A 5 -23.15 12.41 3.99
C THR A 5 -22.72 12.39 2.53
N LEU A 6 -23.09 13.41 1.74
CA LEU A 6 -22.70 13.52 0.34
C LEU A 6 -21.17 13.62 0.16
N ARG A 7 -20.50 14.44 0.97
CA ARG A 7 -19.02 14.56 0.95
C ARG A 7 -18.36 13.22 1.27
N TYR A 8 -18.89 12.48 2.24
CA TYR A 8 -18.38 11.15 2.58
C TYR A 8 -18.59 10.13 1.47
N GLU A 9 -19.79 10.05 0.90
CA GLU A 9 -20.08 9.13 -0.20
C GLU A 9 -19.20 9.39 -1.41
N ALA A 10 -18.96 10.67 -1.75
CA ALA A 10 -18.05 11.06 -2.82
C ALA A 10 -16.61 10.60 -2.51
N LEU A 11 -16.14 10.82 -1.27
CA LEU A 11 -14.82 10.39 -0.80
C LEU A 11 -14.65 8.87 -0.92
N VAL A 12 -15.61 8.09 -0.40
CA VAL A 12 -15.59 6.62 -0.44
C VAL A 12 -15.59 6.15 -1.89
N ARG A 13 -16.52 6.66 -2.71
CA ARG A 13 -16.62 6.26 -4.13
C ARG A 13 -15.32 6.52 -4.90
N ALA A 14 -14.68 7.66 -4.63
CA ALA A 14 -13.46 8.04 -5.32
C ALA A 14 -12.23 7.24 -4.88
N LEU A 15 -12.10 6.92 -3.58
CA LEU A 15 -10.83 6.43 -3.03
C LEU A 15 -10.87 4.99 -2.49
N HIS A 16 -12.05 4.37 -2.36
CA HIS A 16 -12.16 3.04 -1.77
C HIS A 16 -11.27 1.99 -2.46
N SER A 17 -11.26 1.97 -3.80
CA SER A 17 -10.46 0.99 -4.56
C SER A 17 -8.96 1.13 -4.28
N ASP A 18 -8.46 2.36 -4.21
CA ASP A 18 -7.05 2.64 -3.99
C ASP A 18 -6.63 2.38 -2.54
N ILE A 19 -7.49 2.76 -1.59
CA ILE A 19 -7.30 2.47 -0.15
C ILE A 19 -7.32 0.96 0.10
N TYR A 20 -8.23 0.21 -0.54
CA TYR A 20 -8.25 -1.24 -0.46
C TYR A 20 -7.00 -1.88 -1.06
N ARG A 21 -6.57 -1.46 -2.25
CA ARG A 21 -5.32 -1.95 -2.85
C ARG A 21 -4.16 -1.71 -1.91
N TYR A 22 -4.02 -0.50 -1.37
CA TYR A 22 -2.94 -0.18 -0.44
C TYR A 22 -3.00 -1.04 0.84
N ALA A 23 -4.17 -1.20 1.45
CA ALA A 23 -4.35 -2.06 2.63
C ALA A 23 -3.98 -3.53 2.34
N TYR A 24 -4.42 -4.05 1.20
CA TYR A 24 -4.11 -5.41 0.75
C TYR A 24 -2.60 -5.60 0.54
N TRP A 25 -1.91 -4.59 0.02
CA TRP A 25 -0.45 -4.63 -0.14
C TRP A 25 0.32 -4.56 1.18
N LEU A 26 -0.21 -3.87 2.19
CA LEU A 26 0.40 -3.82 3.53
C LEU A 26 0.22 -5.12 4.31
N THR A 27 -0.91 -5.79 4.11
CA THR A 27 -1.34 -6.94 4.94
C THR A 27 -1.11 -8.29 4.28
N ASN A 28 -1.13 -8.32 2.95
CA ASN A 28 -1.14 -9.54 2.13
C ASN A 28 -2.23 -10.55 2.52
N ASP A 29 -3.32 -10.07 3.13
CA ASP A 29 -4.47 -10.87 3.55
C ASP A 29 -5.76 -10.12 3.23
N LYS A 30 -6.68 -10.79 2.54
CA LYS A 30 -7.94 -10.17 2.06
C LYS A 30 -8.80 -9.73 3.23
N SER A 31 -9.06 -10.61 4.20
CA SER A 31 -9.89 -10.29 5.37
C SER A 31 -9.32 -9.12 6.16
N THR A 32 -8.02 -9.15 6.47
CA THR A 32 -7.36 -8.07 7.21
C THR A 32 -7.41 -6.76 6.43
N ALA A 33 -7.24 -6.79 5.10
CA ALA A 33 -7.34 -5.60 4.27
C ALA A 33 -8.74 -4.99 4.31
N GLU A 34 -9.79 -5.80 4.17
CA GLU A 34 -11.18 -5.37 4.25
C GLU A 34 -11.49 -4.73 5.61
N ASP A 35 -11.05 -5.35 6.71
CA ASP A 35 -11.23 -4.82 8.06
C ASP A 35 -10.55 -3.46 8.26
N ILE A 36 -9.29 -3.33 7.81
CA ILE A 36 -8.56 -2.07 7.90
C ILE A 36 -9.24 -0.97 7.09
N VAL A 37 -9.74 -1.29 5.89
CA VAL A 37 -10.44 -0.34 5.03
C VAL A 37 -11.74 0.13 5.68
N GLN A 38 -12.51 -0.80 6.25
CA GLN A 38 -13.74 -0.47 6.97
C GLN A 38 -13.47 0.46 8.16
N GLU A 39 -12.50 0.13 9.01
CA GLU A 39 -12.13 0.98 10.16
C GLU A 39 -11.57 2.35 9.72
N THR A 40 -10.81 2.38 8.63
CA THR A 40 -10.29 3.62 8.03
C THR A 40 -11.45 4.53 7.63
N PHE A 41 -12.43 4.02 6.89
CA PHE A 41 -13.57 4.82 6.46
C PHE A 41 -14.54 5.16 7.59
N LEU A 42 -14.65 4.33 8.62
CA LEU A 42 -15.41 4.65 9.83
C LEU A 42 -14.78 5.82 10.60
N ARG A 43 -13.44 5.84 10.73
CA ARG A 43 -12.73 6.98 11.33
C ARG A 43 -12.78 8.22 10.45
N ALA A 44 -12.68 8.04 9.13
CA ALA A 44 -12.86 9.13 8.18
C ALA A 44 -14.25 9.77 8.34
N TRP A 45 -15.32 9.00 8.51
CA TRP A 45 -16.66 9.54 8.77
C TRP A 45 -16.70 10.42 10.03
N ARG A 46 -16.12 9.93 11.13
CA ARG A 46 -16.08 10.65 12.42
C ARG A 46 -15.26 11.95 12.31
N ALA A 47 -14.14 11.91 11.59
CA ALA A 47 -13.21 13.01 11.46
C ALA A 47 -13.40 13.85 10.19
N LEU A 48 -14.44 13.62 9.38
CA LEU A 48 -14.60 14.24 8.06
C LEU A 48 -14.58 15.77 8.11
N ASP A 49 -15.08 16.36 9.19
CA ASP A 49 -15.13 17.81 9.36
C ASP A 49 -13.73 18.43 9.55
N SER A 50 -12.71 17.62 9.88
CA SER A 50 -11.30 18.06 9.91
C SER A 50 -10.65 18.13 8.53
N LEU A 51 -11.25 17.50 7.52
CA LEU A 51 -10.76 17.55 6.15
C LEU A 51 -11.25 18.85 5.49
N GLN A 52 -10.40 19.88 5.57
CA GLN A 52 -10.69 21.20 5.00
C GLN A 52 -10.35 21.30 3.51
N ASP A 53 -9.28 20.64 3.06
CA ASP A 53 -8.86 20.63 1.66
C ASP A 53 -9.11 19.25 1.03
N GLU A 54 -9.95 19.21 -0.02
CA GLU A 54 -10.24 17.99 -0.77
C GLU A 54 -9.01 17.42 -1.46
N LYS A 55 -8.02 18.25 -1.82
CA LYS A 55 -6.76 17.78 -2.43
C LYS A 55 -5.94 16.94 -1.45
N ALA A 56 -6.11 17.17 -0.15
CA ALA A 56 -5.44 16.42 0.91
C ALA A 56 -6.16 15.11 1.26
N ALA A 57 -7.32 14.80 0.65
CA ALA A 57 -8.12 13.62 0.99
C ALA A 57 -7.32 12.31 0.91
N LYS A 58 -6.46 12.16 -0.09
CA LYS A 58 -5.61 10.97 -0.28
C LYS A 58 -4.62 10.80 0.87
N SER A 59 -3.78 11.80 1.13
CA SER A 59 -2.76 11.75 2.19
C SER A 59 -3.41 11.62 3.58
N TRP A 60 -4.55 12.27 3.78
CA TRP A 60 -5.33 12.15 5.01
C TRP A 60 -5.84 10.72 5.25
N LEU A 61 -6.46 10.08 4.25
CA LEU A 61 -6.92 8.69 4.39
C LEU A 61 -5.76 7.70 4.57
N ILE A 62 -4.65 7.89 3.85
CA ILE A 62 -3.44 7.08 4.01
C ILE A 62 -2.91 7.17 5.44
N THR A 63 -2.93 8.37 6.03
CA THR A 63 -2.51 8.58 7.42
C THR A 63 -3.40 7.82 8.41
N ILE A 64 -4.72 7.84 8.20
CA ILE A 64 -5.66 7.06 9.03
C ILE A 64 -5.37 5.56 8.87
N LEU A 65 -5.27 5.07 7.63
CA LEU A 65 -5.04 3.65 7.34
C LEU A 65 -3.73 3.13 7.94
N ARG A 66 -2.63 3.88 7.81
CA ARG A 66 -1.33 3.50 8.40
C ARG A 66 -1.43 3.37 9.93
N ARG A 67 -2.18 4.28 10.58
CA ARG A 67 -2.45 4.21 12.02
C ARG A 67 -3.31 3.00 12.39
N GLU A 68 -4.29 2.62 11.58
CA GLU A 68 -5.06 1.38 11.79
C GLU A 68 -4.19 0.14 11.70
N ASN A 69 -3.36 0.08 10.65
CA ASN A 69 -2.45 -1.03 10.47
C ASN A 69 -1.46 -1.15 11.64
N ALA A 70 -0.90 -0.04 12.12
CA ALA A 70 0.00 -0.03 13.27
C ALA A 70 -0.66 -0.53 14.57
N ARG A 71 -1.88 -0.06 14.88
CA ARG A 71 -2.64 -0.48 16.08
C ARG A 71 -2.93 -1.98 16.13
N ARG A 72 -2.99 -2.65 14.97
CA ARG A 72 -3.15 -4.12 14.93
C ARG A 72 -1.97 -4.83 15.56
N PHE A 73 -0.74 -4.34 15.37
CA PHE A 73 0.46 -4.95 15.96
C PHE A 73 0.53 -4.69 17.47
N GLU A 74 0.08 -3.51 17.93
CA GLU A 74 -0.05 -3.21 19.35
C GLU A 74 -1.05 -4.14 20.04
N ARG A 75 -2.21 -4.40 19.41
CA ARG A 75 -3.23 -5.31 19.95
C ARG A 75 -2.81 -6.77 19.93
N LYS A 76 -2.16 -7.22 18.85
CA LYS A 76 -1.65 -8.60 18.73
C LYS A 76 -0.56 -8.94 19.75
N GLN A 77 0.21 -7.96 20.23
CA GLN A 77 1.19 -8.19 21.29
C GLN A 77 0.55 -8.60 22.63
N PHE A 78 -0.74 -8.33 22.86
CA PHE A 78 -1.45 -8.75 24.06
C PHE A 78 -2.05 -10.17 23.98
N ASP A 79 -2.23 -10.71 22.77
CA ASP A 79 -2.88 -12.01 22.50
C ASP A 79 -1.89 -13.02 21.89
N LEU A 80 -0.73 -13.24 22.51
CA LEU A 80 0.23 -14.26 22.04
C LEU A 80 -0.34 -15.68 22.22
N VAL A 81 -1.17 -16.10 21.27
CA VAL A 81 -1.26 -17.49 20.80
C VAL A 81 -0.35 -17.59 19.59
N ASP A 82 0.64 -18.45 19.71
CA ASP A 82 1.56 -18.82 18.64
C ASP A 82 0.76 -19.51 17.53
N VAL A 83 0.49 -18.78 16.45
CA VAL A 83 -0.10 -19.36 15.25
C VAL A 83 0.97 -19.31 14.19
N GLU A 84 1.49 -20.49 13.88
CA GLU A 84 2.35 -20.76 12.73
C GLU A 84 1.81 -20.03 11.49
N ASP A 85 2.73 -19.42 10.76
CA ASP A 85 2.49 -18.59 9.58
C ASP A 85 1.92 -19.45 8.43
N VAL A 86 0.62 -19.74 8.49
CA VAL A 86 -0.11 -20.40 7.42
C VAL A 86 -0.32 -19.36 6.32
N SER A 87 0.57 -19.41 5.33
CA SER A 87 0.41 -18.71 4.06
C SER A 87 -0.83 -19.23 3.33
N VAL A 88 -1.99 -18.61 3.61
CA VAL A 88 -3.23 -18.87 2.87
C VAL A 88 -3.07 -18.28 1.47
N SER A 89 -2.76 -19.15 0.52
CA SER A 89 -2.79 -18.84 -0.91
C SER A 89 -4.25 -18.66 -1.32
N GLY A 90 -4.74 -17.42 -1.31
CA GLY A 90 -6.06 -17.08 -1.85
C GLY A 90 -6.10 -17.35 -3.36
N SER A 91 -6.92 -18.33 -3.74
CA SER A 91 -7.31 -18.63 -5.12
C SER A 91 -8.39 -17.65 -5.59
N ASP A 92 -8.11 -16.86 -6.64
CA ASP A 92 -9.04 -16.63 -7.75
C ASP A 92 -8.42 -15.81 -8.92
N ASP A 93 -8.97 -16.07 -10.11
CA ASP A 93 -8.71 -15.56 -11.47
C ASP A 93 -7.48 -16.08 -12.24
N GLN A 94 -7.75 -17.00 -13.18
CA GLN A 94 -6.76 -17.95 -13.70
C GLN A 94 -5.94 -17.47 -14.91
N ASP A 95 -6.45 -16.72 -15.90
CA ASP A 95 -5.72 -16.61 -17.19
C ASP A 95 -5.12 -15.24 -17.57
N SER A 96 -5.57 -14.12 -17.01
CA SER A 96 -5.01 -12.77 -17.29
C SER A 96 -3.92 -12.33 -16.29
N HIS A 97 -3.55 -13.22 -15.36
CA HIS A 97 -2.92 -12.83 -14.09
C HIS A 97 -1.47 -13.30 -13.90
N ALA A 98 -0.84 -13.99 -14.84
CA ALA A 98 0.53 -14.48 -14.64
C ALA A 98 1.54 -13.34 -14.37
N GLU A 99 1.50 -12.29 -15.19
CA GLU A 99 2.34 -11.09 -15.01
C GLU A 99 1.99 -10.35 -13.72
N VAL A 100 0.70 -10.17 -13.43
CA VAL A 100 0.23 -9.51 -12.20
C VAL A 100 0.65 -10.30 -10.95
N ARG A 101 0.58 -11.64 -10.99
CA ARG A 101 1.07 -12.53 -9.92
C ARG A 101 2.58 -12.43 -9.77
N GLN A 102 3.33 -12.36 -10.87
CA GLN A 102 4.77 -12.21 -10.83
C GLN A 102 5.19 -10.86 -10.24
N VAL A 103 4.53 -9.76 -10.63
CA VAL A 103 4.73 -8.43 -10.03
C VAL A 103 4.37 -8.44 -8.55
N ARG A 104 3.25 -9.06 -8.17
CA ARG A 104 2.86 -9.24 -6.75
C ARG A 104 3.92 -9.97 -5.94
N LYS A 105 4.43 -11.08 -6.47
CA LYS A 105 5.48 -11.87 -5.83
C LYS A 105 6.82 -11.14 -5.78
N ALA A 106 7.14 -10.30 -6.77
CA ALA A 106 8.35 -9.48 -6.76
C ALA A 106 8.24 -8.36 -5.71
N MET A 107 7.10 -7.69 -5.65
CA MET A 107 6.80 -6.65 -4.66
C MET A 107 6.81 -7.18 -3.22
N SER A 108 6.30 -8.38 -2.98
CA SER A 108 6.31 -9.01 -1.65
C SER A 108 7.70 -9.38 -1.13
N LYS A 109 8.71 -9.42 -2.01
CA LYS A 109 10.12 -9.64 -1.63
C LYS A 109 10.85 -8.34 -1.27
N LEU A 110 10.33 -7.18 -1.67
CA LEU A 110 10.92 -5.89 -1.28
C LEU A 110 10.78 -5.69 0.24
N ALA A 111 11.82 -5.18 0.90
CA ALA A 111 11.70 -4.73 2.28
C ALA A 111 10.60 -3.66 2.42
N PRO A 112 9.88 -3.58 3.55
CA PRO A 112 8.81 -2.58 3.76
C PRO A 112 9.25 -1.14 3.44
N ASP A 113 10.47 -0.78 3.84
CA ASP A 113 11.09 0.53 3.59
C ASP A 113 11.22 0.90 2.11
N TYR A 114 11.28 -0.08 1.22
CA TYR A 114 11.35 0.11 -0.23
C TYR A 114 9.97 -0.02 -0.88
N ARG A 115 9.17 -0.96 -0.37
CA ARG A 115 7.83 -1.26 -0.89
C ARG A 115 6.87 -0.09 -0.66
N GLU A 116 6.82 0.46 0.55
CA GLU A 116 5.82 1.48 0.92
C GLU A 116 5.94 2.77 0.09
N PRO A 117 7.12 3.41 -0.07
CA PRO A 117 7.28 4.56 -0.96
C PRO A 117 6.85 4.27 -2.40
N LEU A 118 7.20 3.09 -2.91
CA LEU A 118 6.86 2.70 -4.28
C LEU A 118 5.36 2.50 -4.45
N MET A 119 4.68 1.91 -3.46
CA MET A 119 3.23 1.76 -3.47
C MET A 119 2.51 3.11 -3.46
N LEU A 120 3.00 4.07 -2.66
CA LEU A 120 2.45 5.43 -2.64
C LEU A 120 2.56 6.11 -4.00
N GLN A 121 3.69 5.91 -4.69
CA GLN A 121 3.90 6.43 -6.03
C GLN A 121 2.97 5.75 -7.06
N ILE A 122 2.86 4.42 -7.04
CA ILE A 122 2.12 3.66 -8.06
C ILE A 122 0.60 3.80 -7.90
N ILE A 123 0.08 3.70 -6.67
CA ILE A 123 -1.37 3.76 -6.44
C ILE A 123 -1.88 5.20 -6.47
N PHE A 124 -1.21 6.10 -5.74
CA PHE A 124 -1.75 7.43 -5.49
C PHE A 124 -1.16 8.52 -6.40
N GLY A 125 -0.09 8.20 -7.13
CA GLY A 125 0.60 9.12 -8.02
C GLY A 125 1.49 10.14 -7.30
N PHE A 126 1.85 9.87 -6.04
CA PHE A 126 2.61 10.82 -5.24
C PHE A 126 4.02 11.07 -5.80
N SER A 127 4.41 12.34 -5.77
CA SER A 127 5.78 12.80 -5.99
C SER A 127 6.70 12.39 -4.85
N GLY A 128 8.01 12.47 -5.08
CA GLY A 128 9.00 12.20 -4.03
C GLY A 128 8.86 13.13 -2.82
N ASP A 129 8.41 14.37 -3.02
CA ASP A 129 8.17 15.34 -1.95
C ASP A 129 6.94 14.98 -1.11
N GLU A 130 5.83 14.62 -1.76
CA GLU A 130 4.62 14.18 -1.07
C GLU A 130 4.86 12.89 -0.28
N ILE A 131 5.61 11.94 -0.84
CA ILE A 131 5.99 10.71 -0.13
C ILE A 131 6.88 11.03 1.07
N ALA A 132 7.83 11.96 0.93
CA ALA A 132 8.69 12.39 2.03
C ALA A 132 7.89 12.96 3.19
N GLN A 133 6.90 13.82 2.90
CA GLN A 133 5.99 14.35 3.91
C GLN A 133 5.11 13.24 4.52
N GLN A 134 4.53 12.38 3.69
CA GLN A 134 3.62 11.31 4.12
C GLN A 134 4.28 10.26 5.01
N LEU A 135 5.57 10.00 4.78
CA LEU A 135 6.35 9.00 5.52
C LEU A 135 7.24 9.62 6.60
N GLU A 136 7.25 10.95 6.75
CA GLU A 136 8.12 11.69 7.67
C GLU A 136 9.61 11.38 7.44
N LEU A 137 10.03 11.33 6.17
CA LEU A 137 11.39 11.04 5.75
C LEU A 137 11.99 12.23 4.99
N ASN A 138 13.32 12.28 4.89
CA ASN A 138 13.95 13.25 3.99
C ASN A 138 13.78 12.81 2.51
N LYS A 139 13.70 13.80 1.61
CA LYS A 139 13.52 13.57 0.16
C LYS A 139 14.59 12.66 -0.44
N ASN A 140 15.85 12.83 -0.06
CA ASN A 140 16.96 12.03 -0.60
C ASN A 140 16.84 10.54 -0.24
N THR A 141 16.38 10.24 0.97
CA THR A 141 16.07 8.90 1.46
C THR A 141 14.93 8.30 0.66
N VAL A 142 13.85 9.06 0.41
CA VAL A 142 12.74 8.60 -0.45
C VAL A 142 13.23 8.29 -1.85
N MET A 143 13.99 9.19 -2.48
CA MET A 143 14.52 8.99 -3.84
C MET A 143 15.43 7.75 -3.91
N THR A 144 16.26 7.55 -2.89
CA THR A 144 17.13 6.37 -2.80
C THR A 144 16.32 5.09 -2.64
N ARG A 145 15.32 5.07 -1.75
CA ARG A 145 14.42 3.92 -1.55
C ARG A 145 13.65 3.58 -2.82
N LEU A 146 13.09 4.58 -3.50
CA LEU A 146 12.38 4.41 -4.77
C LEU A 146 13.29 3.86 -5.87
N PHE A 147 14.53 4.38 -5.97
CA PHE A 147 15.50 3.86 -6.93
C PHE A 147 15.82 2.38 -6.66
N ARG A 148 16.15 2.04 -5.40
CA ARG A 148 16.47 0.66 -5.00
C ARG A 148 15.28 -0.28 -5.22
N ALA A 149 14.07 0.15 -4.88
CA ALA A 149 12.85 -0.62 -5.11
C ALA A 149 12.68 -0.98 -6.60
N ARG A 150 12.82 0.02 -7.49
CA ARG A 150 12.73 -0.18 -8.95
C ARG A 150 13.83 -1.09 -9.49
N SER A 151 15.08 -0.92 -9.03
CA SER A 151 16.19 -1.80 -9.42
C SER A 151 15.94 -3.25 -9.04
N GLN A 152 15.51 -3.52 -7.80
CA GLN A 152 15.20 -4.87 -7.34
C GLN A 152 14.06 -5.51 -8.13
N LEU A 153 12.99 -4.75 -8.42
CA LEU A 153 11.92 -5.25 -9.28
C LEU A 153 12.39 -5.55 -10.69
N LYS A 154 13.24 -4.68 -11.27
CA LYS A 154 13.81 -4.91 -12.59
C LYS A 154 14.61 -6.20 -12.63
N GLU A 155 15.42 -6.49 -11.60
CA GLU A 155 16.20 -7.73 -11.52
C GLU A 155 15.31 -8.98 -11.45
N VAL A 156 14.22 -8.93 -10.67
CA VAL A 156 13.30 -10.06 -10.48
C VAL A 156 12.39 -10.28 -11.69
N LEU A 157 12.05 -9.22 -12.41
CA LEU A 157 11.12 -9.26 -13.56
C LEU A 157 11.83 -9.34 -14.92
N SER A 158 13.15 -9.14 -14.98
CA SER A 158 13.91 -9.27 -16.23
C SER A 158 13.95 -10.74 -16.69
N PRO A 159 13.60 -11.03 -17.96
CA PRO A 159 13.71 -12.39 -18.48
C PRO A 159 15.18 -12.84 -18.49
N PRO A 160 15.46 -14.14 -18.24
CA PRO A 160 16.82 -14.68 -18.15
C PRO A 160 17.66 -14.54 -19.44
N ALA A 161 17.07 -14.10 -20.55
CA ALA A 161 17.77 -13.84 -21.82
C ALA A 161 18.61 -12.54 -21.81
N LEU A 162 18.30 -11.56 -20.95
CA LEU A 162 19.00 -10.27 -20.92
C LEU A 162 20.27 -10.26 -20.05
N GLN A 163 20.54 -11.32 -19.29
CA GLN A 163 21.72 -11.41 -18.42
C GLN A 163 22.98 -11.92 -19.15
N ARG A 164 22.86 -12.48 -20.37
CA ARG A 164 24.01 -13.03 -21.12
C ARG A 164 24.72 -12.04 -22.04
N GLY A 165 24.23 -10.81 -22.18
CA GLY A 165 24.73 -9.83 -23.15
C GLY A 165 25.85 -8.89 -22.67
N PHE A 166 26.26 -8.96 -21.40
CA PHE A 166 27.24 -8.00 -20.81
C PHE A 166 28.57 -8.63 -20.37
N GLN A 167 28.85 -9.87 -20.75
CA GLN A 167 30.16 -10.50 -20.56
C GLN A 167 30.69 -11.06 -21.88
N SER A 168 30.98 -10.19 -22.84
CA SER A 168 31.87 -10.48 -23.98
C SER A 168 32.21 -9.14 -24.65
N GLY A 169 33.47 -8.71 -24.50
CA GLY A 169 34.02 -7.47 -25.05
C GLY A 169 35.16 -6.96 -24.20
#